data_AF-M3ZHS9-F1
#
_entry.id   AF-M3ZHS9-F1
#
_cell.length_a   1.000
_cell.length_b   1.000
_cell.length_c   1.000
_cell.angle_alpha   90.00
_cell.angle_beta   90.00
_cell.angle_gamma   90.00
#
_symmetry.space_group_name_H-M   'P 1'
#
loop_
_entity.id
_entity.type
_entity.pdbx_description
1 polymer ?
#
loop_
_entity_poly.entity_id
_entity_poly.type
_entity_poly.pdbx_seq_one_letter_code
_entity_poly.pdbx_strand_id
1 'polypeptide(L)'
;MIPFEHIREHTLKPAAAFSHTLSITMERILFLLGLVVLTTSFTIPRSSEVHEVYENGEDENPILNIDSDADLFEGDILLPKGKNALVNQRYRWKFPIPYILGDDLDLNAKGCVHQAFEMYRLKSCVDFKPYEGEKTYIKFEKRGGCFSSVGDQQNGQILSLGTGCDHKAVIEHELLHALGFYHEQSRTDRDDYVDIWLDQVTPGLEHNFNKYNDDFITDQNTAYDYESVMHYRPFSFNKNESIPTVTTKIPEFYNIIGQYLDFSKMDTLRLNRMYNCSGPLTLLDQCSFEYASICGMIQSSNDDADWVHLKSSAGDEDHTLLGRCRDAGYFMYFNTRTGDPLQSALLESRTLYPKRKLQCLQFFYKMTGSTQDKLVVWAKMDDGTGTVRKMKKIHTFYADSEHSWKIAHVPLEIDVKFRYAFQATRGDPTASTGGIYIDDISLTETHCPNAVWTIRNFSKIMEMANVNTVLDSPRFYSREGYGYGIRIMPLTSYSDYTGNYVGLYFHLTSGENDAVMKWPAVNHQATLVVMDQDPDILQRMSSARSLTTDLTTTSDGQFLWDNPSKVGKYDPACQCYRGTSWGWRNFIKHFDLRRRNYLKDDDLIIFADFEDITSLIKTEVPIVSHD
;
A
#
# COMPACT_ATOMS: atom_id res chain seq x y z
N MET A 1 46.15 -38.03 -55.99
CA MET A 1 46.63 -39.11 -56.88
C MET A 1 45.64 -40.26 -56.75
N ILE A 2 44.62 -40.29 -57.62
CA ILE A 2 43.88 -41.52 -58.00
C ILE A 2 44.94 -42.38 -58.77
N PRO A 3 44.83 -43.72 -59.06
CA PRO A 3 43.58 -44.46 -59.24
C PRO A 3 43.62 -46.03 -59.16
N PHE A 4 42.51 -46.64 -59.64
CA PHE A 4 42.27 -47.98 -60.20
C PHE A 4 41.94 -49.16 -59.23
N GLU A 5 40.73 -49.76 -59.28
CA GLU A 5 40.16 -50.72 -60.28
C GLU A 5 40.93 -52.07 -60.25
N HIS A 6 40.37 -53.28 -60.38
CA HIS A 6 39.19 -53.80 -61.10
C HIS A 6 39.11 -55.33 -60.76
N ILE A 7 37.95 -56.01 -60.74
CA ILE A 7 37.42 -56.94 -61.78
C ILE A 7 37.06 -58.37 -61.27
N ARG A 8 35.76 -58.68 -61.41
CA ARG A 8 35.09 -59.89 -61.98
C ARG A 8 35.03 -61.24 -61.23
N GLU A 9 33.80 -61.73 -60.96
CA GLU A 9 32.93 -62.69 -61.75
C GLU A 9 33.28 -64.16 -61.42
N HIS A 10 32.39 -65.16 -61.30
CA HIS A 10 31.03 -65.36 -61.80
C HIS A 10 30.34 -66.56 -61.06
N THR A 11 29.00 -66.51 -60.99
CA THR A 11 27.99 -67.62 -61.12
C THR A 11 27.92 -68.79 -60.13
N LEU A 12 26.80 -68.97 -59.40
CA LEU A 12 25.54 -69.67 -59.78
C LEU A 12 24.63 -69.93 -58.55
N LYS A 13 23.34 -69.58 -58.68
CA LYS A 13 22.16 -69.89 -57.81
C LYS A 13 21.51 -71.22 -58.30
N PRO A 14 20.46 -71.83 -57.67
CA PRO A 14 19.45 -71.23 -56.75
C PRO A 14 18.91 -72.08 -55.56
N ALA A 15 18.15 -71.37 -54.71
CA ALA A 15 16.93 -71.76 -53.95
C ALA A 15 17.05 -72.85 -52.85
N ALA A 16 16.36 -72.82 -51.72
CA ALA A 16 15.54 -71.93 -50.89
C ALA A 16 15.35 -72.78 -49.59
N ALA A 17 15.06 -72.34 -48.38
CA ALA A 17 14.33 -71.21 -47.85
C ALA A 17 14.47 -71.25 -46.30
N PHE A 18 14.00 -70.17 -45.69
CA PHE A 18 13.59 -69.99 -44.31
C PHE A 18 14.65 -69.71 -43.22
N SER A 19 14.55 -68.46 -42.79
CA SER A 19 15.36 -67.69 -41.85
C SER A 19 15.09 -68.04 -40.39
N HIS A 20 16.19 -68.29 -39.68
CA HIS A 20 16.53 -67.91 -38.30
C HIS A 20 15.45 -67.86 -37.20
N THR A 21 15.50 -68.92 -36.37
CA THR A 21 15.77 -68.95 -34.91
C THR A 21 15.78 -67.61 -34.15
N LEU A 22 14.91 -67.46 -33.13
CA LEU A 22 15.16 -67.74 -31.68
C LEU A 22 16.27 -66.86 -31.09
N SER A 23 16.09 -66.07 -30.05
CA SER A 23 15.49 -66.32 -28.72
C SER A 23 15.47 -64.94 -28.01
N ILE A 24 14.54 -64.51 -27.14
CA ILE A 24 14.12 -65.08 -25.86
C ILE A 24 12.75 -64.44 -25.51
N THR A 25 11.79 -65.28 -25.15
CA THR A 25 10.44 -65.02 -24.62
C THR A 25 10.48 -64.70 -23.12
N MET A 26 9.64 -63.87 -22.51
CA MET A 26 8.25 -64.08 -22.04
C MET A 26 8.00 -62.93 -21.01
N GLU A 27 6.84 -62.30 -20.76
CA GLU A 27 5.45 -62.51 -21.15
C GLU A 27 4.56 -61.34 -20.67
N ARG A 28 3.53 -61.00 -21.47
CA ARG A 28 2.16 -60.51 -21.16
C ARG A 28 1.88 -59.16 -20.47
N ILE A 29 1.08 -58.33 -21.19
CA ILE A 29 -0.27 -57.79 -20.88
C ILE A 29 -0.69 -56.93 -22.11
N LEU A 30 -1.52 -57.39 -23.06
CA LEU A 30 -3.00 -57.28 -23.17
C LEU A 30 -3.64 -55.96 -22.68
N PHE A 31 -3.94 -55.02 -23.59
CA PHE A 31 -5.29 -54.56 -24.00
C PHE A 31 -5.23 -53.20 -24.72
N LEU A 32 -5.69 -53.18 -25.97
CA LEU A 32 -6.10 -52.00 -26.73
C LEU A 32 -7.53 -51.63 -26.32
N LEU A 33 -7.72 -50.46 -25.69
CA LEU A 33 -8.89 -49.57 -25.66
C LEU A 33 -8.86 -48.75 -24.36
N GLY A 34 -8.57 -47.45 -24.45
CA GLY A 34 -8.58 -46.57 -23.28
C GLY A 34 -8.27 -45.12 -23.61
N LEU A 35 -9.33 -44.36 -23.86
CA LEU A 35 -9.45 -42.90 -23.85
C LEU A 35 -8.21 -42.05 -24.17
N VAL A 36 -8.23 -41.41 -25.34
CA VAL A 36 -7.75 -40.04 -25.44
C VAL A 36 -8.67 -39.19 -24.57
N VAL A 37 -8.31 -39.00 -23.30
CA VAL A 37 -8.87 -37.90 -22.52
C VAL A 37 -8.16 -36.65 -23.04
N LEU A 38 -8.77 -36.01 -24.04
CA LEU A 38 -8.63 -34.57 -24.18
C LEU A 38 -9.14 -33.97 -22.87
N THR A 39 -8.25 -33.73 -21.91
CA THR A 39 -8.51 -32.73 -20.88
C THR A 39 -8.38 -31.38 -21.57
N THR A 40 -9.36 -31.03 -22.39
CA THR A 40 -9.74 -29.63 -22.49
C THR A 40 -10.22 -29.28 -21.09
N SER A 41 -9.33 -28.79 -20.25
CA SER A 41 -9.73 -27.97 -19.12
C SER A 41 -10.52 -26.84 -19.75
N PHE A 42 -11.84 -27.01 -19.83
CA PHE A 42 -12.74 -25.89 -20.01
C PHE A 42 -12.57 -25.05 -18.74
N THR A 43 -11.54 -24.21 -18.73
CA THR A 43 -11.47 -23.11 -17.79
C THR A 43 -12.69 -22.26 -18.14
N ILE A 44 -13.76 -22.40 -17.34
CA ILE A 44 -14.88 -21.47 -17.40
C ILE A 44 -14.24 -20.07 -17.32
N PRO A 45 -14.44 -19.21 -18.33
CA PRO A 45 -13.86 -17.87 -18.31
C PRO A 45 -14.28 -17.19 -17.00
N ARG A 46 -13.32 -16.68 -16.23
CA ARG A 46 -13.66 -15.91 -15.03
C ARG A 46 -14.48 -14.70 -15.48
N SER A 47 -15.62 -14.51 -14.82
CA SER A 47 -16.44 -13.31 -15.05
C SER A 47 -15.64 -12.08 -14.66
N SER A 48 -15.48 -11.15 -15.60
CA SER A 48 -14.86 -9.84 -15.40
C SER A 48 -15.81 -8.80 -14.80
N GLU A 49 -17.00 -9.22 -14.35
CA GLU A 49 -18.00 -8.35 -13.75
C GLU A 49 -17.48 -7.75 -12.43
N VAL A 50 -17.54 -6.43 -12.35
CA VAL A 50 -17.12 -5.60 -11.23
C VAL A 50 -18.06 -4.40 -11.12
N HIS A 51 -18.15 -3.82 -9.93
CA HIS A 51 -18.94 -2.62 -9.67
C HIS A 51 -18.06 -1.51 -9.09
N GLU A 52 -18.38 -0.29 -9.47
CA GLU A 52 -17.67 0.90 -9.01
C GLU A 52 -18.35 1.44 -7.74
N VAL A 53 -17.55 1.88 -6.77
CA VAL A 53 -18.06 2.61 -5.60
C VAL A 53 -18.67 3.96 -6.02
N TYR A 54 -18.07 4.58 -7.04
CA TYR A 54 -18.47 5.88 -7.60
C TYR A 54 -18.65 5.73 -9.12
N GLU A 55 -19.91 5.62 -9.57
CA GLU A 55 -20.21 5.36 -10.98
C GLU A 55 -20.03 6.59 -11.87
N ASN A 56 -20.21 7.80 -11.33
CA ASN A 56 -20.17 9.07 -12.09
C ASN A 56 -18.84 9.81 -11.96
N GLY A 57 -17.82 9.19 -11.35
CA GLY A 57 -16.48 9.77 -11.20
C GLY A 57 -16.40 10.85 -10.12
N GLU A 58 -17.30 10.81 -9.12
CA GLU A 58 -17.32 11.74 -7.98
C GLU A 58 -15.98 11.78 -7.23
N ASP A 59 -15.19 10.71 -7.29
CA ASP A 59 -13.88 10.53 -6.68
C ASP A 59 -12.69 10.97 -7.56
N GLU A 60 -12.92 11.34 -8.83
CA GLU A 60 -11.83 11.60 -9.76
C GLU A 60 -11.08 12.89 -9.43
N ASN A 61 -11.81 13.96 -9.07
CA ASN A 61 -11.23 15.22 -8.59
C ASN A 61 -12.17 15.94 -7.59
N PRO A 62 -12.31 15.42 -6.37
CA PRO A 62 -13.37 15.84 -5.45
C PRO A 62 -13.17 17.26 -4.89
N ILE A 63 -11.95 17.82 -4.93
CA ILE A 63 -11.65 19.19 -4.46
C ILE A 63 -12.20 20.31 -5.37
N LEU A 64 -12.74 19.98 -6.55
CA LEU A 64 -13.38 20.99 -7.40
C LEU A 64 -14.69 21.51 -6.82
N ASN A 65 -15.33 20.75 -5.92
CA ASN A 65 -16.53 21.16 -5.20
C ASN A 65 -17.65 21.72 -6.09
N ILE A 66 -17.81 21.16 -7.29
CA ILE A 66 -18.77 21.64 -8.30
C ILE A 66 -20.21 21.66 -7.75
N ASP A 67 -20.53 20.73 -6.84
CA ASP A 67 -21.84 20.59 -6.21
C ASP A 67 -21.95 21.31 -4.85
N SER A 68 -20.97 22.12 -4.46
CA SER A 68 -21.01 22.85 -3.20
C SER A 68 -21.74 24.19 -3.31
N ASP A 69 -22.64 24.45 -2.37
CA ASP A 69 -23.30 25.77 -2.22
C ASP A 69 -22.46 26.77 -1.42
N ALA A 70 -21.26 26.39 -0.95
CA ALA A 70 -20.39 27.25 -0.16
C ALA A 70 -19.61 28.22 -1.07
N ASP A 71 -19.41 29.46 -0.61
CA ASP A 71 -18.52 30.43 -1.26
C ASP A 71 -17.07 30.09 -0.89
N LEU A 72 -16.47 29.18 -1.67
CA LEU A 72 -15.16 28.60 -1.42
C LEU A 72 -14.09 29.32 -2.22
N PHE A 73 -13.04 29.72 -1.52
CA PHE A 73 -11.85 30.30 -2.08
C PHE A 73 -10.91 29.21 -2.56
N GLU A 74 -10.30 29.38 -3.74
CA GLU A 74 -9.49 28.30 -4.31
C GLU A 74 -10.25 26.96 -4.33
N GLY A 75 -11.55 27.00 -4.59
CA GLY A 75 -12.38 25.79 -4.72
C GLY A 75 -12.76 25.10 -3.40
N ASP A 76 -11.89 25.05 -2.39
CA ASP A 76 -12.06 24.24 -1.16
C ASP A 76 -11.63 24.95 0.14
N ILE A 77 -11.26 26.24 0.08
CA ILE A 77 -10.92 27.01 1.29
C ILE A 77 -12.12 27.82 1.75
N LEU A 78 -12.62 27.53 2.95
CA LEU A 78 -13.63 28.35 3.60
C LEU A 78 -12.97 29.56 4.28
N LEU A 79 -13.15 30.75 3.70
CA LEU A 79 -12.59 31.98 4.25
C LEU A 79 -13.38 32.48 5.48
N PRO A 80 -12.73 32.65 6.65
CA PRO A 80 -13.34 33.30 7.81
C PRO A 80 -13.45 34.82 7.59
N LYS A 81 -14.13 35.53 8.50
CA LYS A 81 -14.15 37.00 8.52
C LYS A 81 -12.75 37.55 8.89
N GLY A 82 -11.90 37.75 7.88
CA GLY A 82 -10.53 38.25 8.01
C GLY A 82 -9.54 37.42 7.19
N LYS A 83 -8.36 37.98 6.87
CA LYS A 83 -7.32 37.24 6.14
C LYS A 83 -6.44 36.46 7.13
N ASN A 84 -6.52 35.13 7.11
CA ASN A 84 -5.58 34.28 7.85
C ASN A 84 -4.35 34.02 6.99
N ALA A 85 -3.17 34.44 7.46
CA ALA A 85 -1.92 34.27 6.72
C ALA A 85 -1.15 33.07 7.26
N LEU A 86 -0.54 32.27 6.37
CA LEU A 86 0.39 31.18 6.74
C LEU A 86 1.45 31.69 7.71
N VAL A 87 1.96 32.91 7.54
CA VAL A 87 3.04 33.48 8.37
C VAL A 87 2.58 33.81 9.79
N ASN A 88 1.28 34.04 10.02
CA ASN A 88 0.78 34.49 11.31
C ASN A 88 0.63 33.32 12.30
N GLN A 89 1.55 33.26 13.28
CA GLN A 89 1.58 32.22 14.31
C GLN A 89 0.32 32.16 15.18
N ARG A 90 -0.52 33.20 15.19
CA ARG A 90 -1.79 33.23 15.91
C ARG A 90 -2.75 32.11 15.50
N TYR A 91 -2.69 31.67 14.24
CA TYR A 91 -3.56 30.65 13.66
C TYR A 91 -2.93 29.25 13.68
N ARG A 92 -1.90 29.04 14.51
CA ARG A 92 -1.28 27.73 14.68
C ARG A 92 -2.03 26.92 15.73
N TRP A 93 -2.32 25.67 15.39
CA TRP A 93 -2.88 24.72 16.32
C TRP A 93 -1.91 24.39 17.45
N LYS A 94 -2.47 24.04 18.61
CA LYS A 94 -1.75 23.34 19.67
C LYS A 94 -2.11 21.86 19.60
N PHE A 95 -1.10 21.00 19.74
CA PHE A 95 -1.30 19.55 19.68
C PHE A 95 -1.50 18.95 21.08
N PRO A 96 -2.31 17.89 21.20
CA PRO A 96 -3.15 17.28 20.15
C PRO A 96 -4.35 18.15 19.75
N ILE A 97 -4.73 18.14 18.46
CA ILE A 97 -5.89 18.86 17.92
C ILE A 97 -7.17 18.15 18.36
N PRO A 98 -8.11 18.85 19.05
CA PRO A 98 -9.40 18.27 19.39
C PRO A 98 -10.28 18.11 18.15
N TYR A 99 -10.94 16.95 18.00
CA TYR A 99 -11.85 16.70 16.88
C TYR A 99 -13.20 16.13 17.31
N ILE A 100 -14.21 16.38 16.48
CA ILE A 100 -15.54 15.78 16.56
C ILE A 100 -15.85 15.16 15.20
N LEU A 101 -16.27 13.89 15.19
CA LEU A 101 -16.86 13.25 14.01
C LEU A 101 -18.37 13.38 14.13
N GLY A 102 -18.99 14.22 13.30
CA GLY A 102 -20.44 14.43 13.28
C GLY A 102 -21.20 13.13 13.03
N ASP A 103 -22.39 13.00 13.60
CA ASP A 103 -23.24 11.81 13.40
C ASP A 103 -23.81 11.75 11.98
N ASP A 104 -23.80 12.88 11.25
CA ASP A 104 -24.17 13.02 9.83
C ASP A 104 -23.06 12.60 8.85
N LEU A 105 -21.82 12.47 9.32
CA LEU A 105 -20.69 12.06 8.50
C LEU A 105 -20.80 10.59 8.10
N ASP A 106 -20.55 10.28 6.83
CA ASP A 106 -20.59 8.90 6.33
C ASP A 106 -19.65 8.00 7.13
N LEU A 107 -20.14 6.79 7.43
CA LEU A 107 -19.38 5.83 8.25
C LEU A 107 -18.02 5.49 7.63
N ASN A 108 -17.95 5.39 6.30
CA ASN A 108 -16.69 5.18 5.59
C ASN A 108 -15.71 6.35 5.79
N ALA A 109 -16.21 7.60 5.66
CA ALA A 109 -15.42 8.80 5.86
C ALA A 109 -14.86 8.88 7.29
N LYS A 110 -15.62 8.48 8.32
CA LYS A 110 -15.13 8.40 9.72
C LYS A 110 -13.91 7.49 9.85
N GLY A 111 -13.96 6.31 9.23
CA GLY A 111 -12.81 5.40 9.17
C GLY A 111 -11.61 6.00 8.42
N CYS A 112 -11.86 6.63 7.26
CA CYS A 112 -10.83 7.30 6.48
C CYS A 112 -10.18 8.49 7.21
N VAL A 113 -10.92 9.22 8.05
CA VAL A 113 -10.37 10.28 8.92
C VAL A 113 -9.36 9.69 9.90
N HIS A 114 -9.66 8.55 10.52
CA HIS A 114 -8.70 7.87 11.39
C HIS A 114 -7.46 7.37 10.64
N GLN A 115 -7.61 6.92 9.39
CA GLN A 115 -6.47 6.55 8.53
C GLN A 115 -5.57 7.77 8.25
N ALA A 116 -6.14 8.93 7.92
CA ALA A 116 -5.39 10.18 7.73
C ALA A 116 -4.67 10.62 9.02
N PHE A 117 -5.32 10.50 10.19
CA PHE A 117 -4.67 10.80 11.48
C PHE A 117 -3.43 9.94 11.73
N GLU A 118 -3.46 8.65 11.38
CA GLU A 118 -2.30 7.77 11.51
C GLU A 118 -1.15 8.19 10.59
N MET A 119 -1.43 8.72 9.39
CA MET A 119 -0.40 9.27 8.51
C MET A 119 0.24 10.55 9.07
N TYR A 120 -0.55 11.44 9.64
CA TYR A 120 -0.02 12.61 10.37
C TYR A 120 0.88 12.19 11.53
N ARG A 121 0.46 11.21 12.34
CA ARG A 121 1.26 10.67 13.46
C ARG A 121 2.54 9.98 12.97
N LEU A 122 2.49 9.32 11.83
CA LEU A 122 3.64 8.61 11.26
C LEU A 122 4.66 9.55 10.62
N LYS A 123 4.22 10.65 9.99
CA LYS A 123 5.09 11.54 9.21
C LYS A 123 5.40 12.87 9.88
N SER A 124 4.76 13.16 11.00
CA SER A 124 4.92 14.43 11.72
C SER A 124 4.71 14.30 13.23
N CYS A 125 4.81 15.42 13.94
CA CYS A 125 4.44 15.53 15.35
C CYS A 125 2.97 15.95 15.57
N VAL A 126 2.17 16.09 14.51
CA VAL A 126 0.75 16.41 14.60
C VAL A 126 0.01 15.22 15.21
N ASP A 127 -0.80 15.49 16.22
CA ASP A 127 -1.68 14.50 16.84
C ASP A 127 -3.10 15.04 16.96
N PHE A 128 -4.04 14.12 17.11
CA PHE A 128 -5.47 14.37 17.19
C PHE A 128 -6.05 13.65 18.40
N LYS A 129 -6.98 14.29 19.10
CA LYS A 129 -7.71 13.66 20.21
C LYS A 129 -9.21 13.96 20.13
N PRO A 130 -10.09 13.09 20.65
CA PRO A 130 -11.50 13.40 20.77
C PRO A 130 -11.71 14.70 21.56
N TYR A 131 -12.73 15.48 21.18
CA TYR A 131 -13.13 16.69 21.87
C TYR A 131 -13.63 16.43 23.29
N GLU A 132 -13.16 17.23 24.25
CA GLU A 132 -13.48 17.12 25.68
C GLU A 132 -13.98 18.45 26.28
N GLY A 133 -14.32 19.43 25.44
CA GLY A 133 -14.79 20.75 25.87
C GLY A 133 -13.84 21.90 25.54
N GLU A 134 -12.86 21.70 24.66
CA GLU A 134 -11.93 22.74 24.24
C GLU A 134 -12.65 23.91 23.54
N LYS A 135 -12.00 25.07 23.52
CA LYS A 135 -12.53 26.23 22.80
C LYS A 135 -12.40 26.09 21.28
N THR A 136 -11.27 25.55 20.83
CA THR A 136 -10.97 25.30 19.42
C THR A 136 -10.93 23.81 19.15
N TYR A 137 -11.47 23.41 18.01
CA TYR A 137 -11.59 22.02 17.57
C TYR A 137 -11.97 21.97 16.08
N ILE A 138 -11.74 20.83 15.44
CA ILE A 138 -12.20 20.55 14.09
C ILE A 138 -13.41 19.62 14.17
N LYS A 139 -14.55 20.03 13.61
CA LYS A 139 -15.74 19.18 13.45
C LYS A 139 -15.86 18.71 12.02
N PHE A 140 -15.76 17.40 11.82
CA PHE A 140 -15.97 16.77 10.53
C PHE A 140 -17.47 16.56 10.30
N GLU A 141 -18.00 17.08 9.21
CA GLU A 141 -19.42 17.01 8.85
C GLU A 141 -19.58 16.64 7.37
N LYS A 142 -20.75 16.09 7.01
CA LYS A 142 -21.08 15.84 5.60
C LYS A 142 -21.83 17.04 5.04
N ARG A 143 -21.12 17.86 4.25
CA ARG A 143 -21.73 18.96 3.47
C ARG A 143 -21.47 18.75 1.98
N GLY A 144 -21.88 19.72 1.15
CA GLY A 144 -21.58 19.69 -0.28
C GLY A 144 -20.08 19.93 -0.51
N GLY A 145 -19.35 18.92 -0.98
CA GLY A 145 -17.92 19.03 -1.29
C GLY A 145 -16.95 18.76 -0.12
N CYS A 146 -15.66 18.80 -0.42
CA CYS A 146 -14.53 18.67 0.50
C CYS A 146 -13.94 20.07 0.71
N PHE A 147 -13.97 20.60 1.93
CA PHE A 147 -13.41 21.92 2.18
C PHE A 147 -13.05 22.14 3.65
N SER A 148 -12.16 23.10 3.88
CA SER A 148 -11.64 23.42 5.21
C SER A 148 -11.28 24.90 5.32
N SER A 149 -11.26 25.44 6.54
CA SER A 149 -10.70 26.76 6.79
C SER A 149 -9.19 26.68 6.97
N VAL A 150 -8.46 27.73 6.58
CA VAL A 150 -7.00 27.76 6.75
C VAL A 150 -6.57 28.21 8.15
N GLY A 151 -5.90 27.32 8.87
CA GLY A 151 -5.39 27.52 10.24
C GLY A 151 -6.45 27.33 11.34
N ASP A 152 -6.01 27.46 12.60
CA ASP A 152 -6.86 27.46 13.80
C ASP A 152 -7.67 28.75 13.88
N GLN A 153 -8.98 28.68 13.63
CA GLN A 153 -9.90 29.83 13.73
C GLN A 153 -10.10 30.35 15.16
N GLN A 154 -9.44 29.75 16.15
CA GLN A 154 -9.47 30.06 17.58
C GLN A 154 -10.82 29.82 18.26
N ASN A 155 -11.72 29.16 17.55
CA ASN A 155 -13.04 28.70 17.92
C ASN A 155 -13.27 27.34 17.21
N GLY A 156 -14.40 26.67 17.44
CA GLY A 156 -14.78 25.52 16.62
C GLY A 156 -14.86 25.85 15.12
N GLN A 157 -14.26 25.00 14.28
CA GLN A 157 -14.33 25.11 12.82
C GLN A 157 -14.79 23.79 12.20
N ILE A 158 -15.44 23.88 11.04
CA ILE A 158 -15.90 22.71 10.30
C ILE A 158 -14.86 22.32 9.25
N LEU A 159 -14.76 21.02 9.01
CA LEU A 159 -14.11 20.43 7.84
C LEU A 159 -15.18 19.56 7.16
N SER A 160 -15.51 19.89 5.92
CA SER A 160 -16.54 19.18 5.14
C SER A 160 -15.93 17.99 4.43
N LEU A 161 -16.60 16.84 4.53
CA LEU A 161 -16.32 15.66 3.72
C LEU A 161 -17.64 15.17 3.10
N GLY A 162 -17.92 15.65 1.89
CA GLY A 162 -19.06 15.21 1.07
C GLY A 162 -18.84 13.87 0.37
N THR A 163 -19.74 13.56 -0.56
CA THR A 163 -19.62 12.39 -1.46
C THR A 163 -18.31 12.47 -2.25
N GLY A 164 -17.55 11.37 -2.32
CA GLY A 164 -16.26 11.34 -3.02
C GLY A 164 -15.09 11.97 -2.23
N CYS A 165 -15.30 12.46 -1.01
CA CYS A 165 -14.23 13.04 -0.18
C CYS A 165 -13.57 12.03 0.77
N ASP A 166 -14.08 10.80 0.85
CA ASP A 166 -13.66 9.75 1.77
C ASP A 166 -12.40 9.02 1.32
N HIS A 167 -11.43 9.77 0.80
CA HIS A 167 -10.08 9.32 0.46
C HIS A 167 -9.09 9.82 1.50
N LYS A 168 -8.18 8.94 1.94
CA LYS A 168 -7.11 9.28 2.86
C LYS A 168 -6.37 10.57 2.43
N ALA A 169 -5.94 10.64 1.16
CA ALA A 169 -5.18 11.78 0.65
C ALA A 169 -6.00 13.09 0.53
N VAL A 170 -7.31 13.00 0.27
CA VAL A 170 -8.20 14.17 0.26
C VAL A 170 -8.39 14.70 1.68
N ILE A 171 -8.57 13.81 2.66
CA ILE A 171 -8.67 14.21 4.06
C ILE A 171 -7.34 14.79 4.56
N GLU A 172 -6.20 14.23 4.14
CA GLU A 172 -4.87 14.78 4.40
C GLU A 172 -4.74 16.22 3.87
N HIS A 173 -5.21 16.47 2.65
CA HIS A 173 -5.27 17.79 2.01
C HIS A 173 -6.11 18.79 2.82
N GLU A 174 -7.36 18.44 3.16
CA GLU A 174 -8.23 19.32 3.95
C GLU A 174 -7.70 19.61 5.36
N LEU A 175 -7.00 18.63 5.95
CA LEU A 175 -6.30 18.82 7.22
C LEU A 175 -5.06 19.70 7.09
N LEU A 176 -4.36 19.69 5.94
CA LEU A 176 -3.26 20.62 5.69
C LEU A 176 -3.77 22.06 5.62
N HIS A 177 -4.91 22.29 4.97
CA HIS A 177 -5.61 23.57 5.06
C HIS A 177 -5.87 23.93 6.52
N ALA A 178 -6.51 23.05 7.29
CA ALA A 178 -6.78 23.29 8.71
C ALA A 178 -5.50 23.62 9.50
N LEU A 179 -4.36 23.00 9.17
CA LEU A 179 -3.05 23.25 9.79
C LEU A 179 -2.37 24.54 9.34
N GLY A 180 -2.89 25.18 8.29
CA GLY A 180 -2.51 26.51 7.85
C GLY A 180 -2.04 26.61 6.41
N PHE A 181 -2.01 25.52 5.64
CA PHE A 181 -1.46 25.50 4.28
C PHE A 181 -2.43 26.06 3.24
N TYR A 182 -1.87 26.71 2.23
CA TYR A 182 -2.56 27.07 0.99
C TYR A 182 -2.07 26.15 -0.13
N HIS A 183 -2.70 26.23 -1.29
CA HIS A 183 -2.29 25.44 -2.44
C HIS A 183 -0.89 25.77 -2.97
N GLU A 184 -0.24 24.76 -3.53
CA GLU A 184 1.11 24.89 -4.11
C GLU A 184 1.12 25.79 -5.34
N GLN A 185 0.09 25.69 -6.20
CA GLN A 185 -0.02 26.54 -7.39
C GLN A 185 -0.31 28.02 -7.08
N SER A 186 -0.50 28.38 -5.82
CA SER A 186 -0.74 29.76 -5.38
C SER A 186 0.50 30.45 -4.82
N ARG A 187 1.65 29.76 -4.84
CA ARG A 187 2.96 30.32 -4.49
C ARG A 187 3.30 31.58 -5.30
N THR A 188 4.05 32.50 -4.70
CA THR A 188 4.55 33.73 -5.35
C THR A 188 5.30 33.44 -6.64
N ASP A 189 6.14 32.40 -6.62
CA ASP A 189 7.06 31.98 -7.67
C ASP A 189 6.46 30.93 -8.65
N ARG A 190 5.18 30.56 -8.51
CA ARG A 190 4.56 29.47 -9.31
C ARG A 190 4.68 29.66 -10.83
N ASP A 191 4.68 30.91 -11.30
CA ASP A 191 4.78 31.23 -12.73
C ASP A 191 6.17 30.89 -13.32
N ASP A 192 7.17 30.52 -12.51
CA ASP A 192 8.45 30.00 -12.99
C ASP A 192 8.39 28.49 -13.29
N TYR A 193 7.36 27.79 -12.80
CA TYR A 193 7.23 26.34 -12.81
C TYR A 193 6.05 25.84 -13.64
N VAL A 194 4.95 26.61 -13.65
CA VAL A 194 3.70 26.30 -14.36
C VAL A 194 3.20 27.51 -15.13
N ASP A 195 2.45 27.26 -16.19
CA ASP A 195 1.66 28.25 -16.91
C ASP A 195 0.18 28.08 -16.53
N ILE A 196 -0.47 29.19 -16.20
CA ILE A 196 -1.92 29.22 -15.92
C ILE A 196 -2.65 29.86 -17.10
N TRP A 197 -3.54 29.07 -17.70
CA TRP A 197 -4.37 29.47 -18.83
C TRP A 197 -5.70 30.03 -18.35
N LEU A 198 -5.67 31.26 -17.80
CA LEU A 198 -6.86 31.92 -17.23
C LEU A 198 -8.01 32.05 -18.25
N ASP A 199 -7.70 32.16 -19.53
CA ASP A 199 -8.71 32.19 -20.60
C ASP A 199 -9.43 30.84 -20.78
N GLN A 200 -8.86 29.73 -20.28
CA GLN A 200 -9.45 28.40 -20.30
C GLN A 200 -10.18 28.03 -19.00
N VAL A 201 -10.17 28.90 -17.99
CA VAL A 201 -10.89 28.72 -16.74
C VAL A 201 -12.38 29.01 -16.95
N THR A 202 -13.25 28.28 -16.24
CA THR A 202 -14.69 28.54 -16.20
C THR A 202 -14.94 29.97 -15.70
N PRO A 203 -15.72 30.80 -16.43
CA PRO A 203 -15.94 32.19 -16.05
C PRO A 203 -16.43 32.36 -14.61
N GLY A 204 -15.76 33.23 -13.85
CA GLY A 204 -16.04 33.48 -12.42
C GLY A 204 -15.14 32.71 -11.46
N LEU A 205 -14.45 31.66 -11.91
CA LEU A 205 -13.56 30.83 -11.09
C LEU A 205 -12.07 31.19 -11.24
N GLU A 206 -11.74 32.27 -11.94
CA GLU A 206 -10.35 32.70 -12.17
C GLU A 206 -9.62 33.03 -10.85
N HIS A 207 -10.38 33.43 -9.83
CA HIS A 207 -9.85 33.75 -8.51
C HIS A 207 -9.23 32.55 -7.78
N ASN A 208 -9.55 31.31 -8.18
CA ASN A 208 -8.95 30.08 -7.64
C ASN A 208 -7.48 29.90 -8.04
N PHE A 209 -6.98 30.73 -8.97
CA PHE A 209 -5.60 30.71 -9.44
C PHE A 209 -4.82 31.95 -8.99
N ASN A 210 -5.31 32.70 -8.02
CA ASN A 210 -4.61 33.87 -7.49
C ASN A 210 -3.29 33.47 -6.81
N LYS A 211 -2.25 34.29 -6.99
CA LYS A 211 -1.00 34.17 -6.22
C LYS A 211 -1.05 35.03 -4.96
N TYR A 212 -0.32 34.64 -3.93
CA TYR A 212 -0.17 35.44 -2.72
C TYR A 212 1.26 35.86 -2.48
N ASN A 213 1.44 37.07 -1.93
CA ASN A 213 2.75 37.63 -1.60
C ASN A 213 3.40 36.93 -0.39
N ASP A 214 4.72 37.10 -0.26
CA ASP A 214 5.53 36.51 0.81
C ASP A 214 5.17 37.02 2.23
N ASP A 215 4.47 38.15 2.33
CA ASP A 215 3.93 38.65 3.60
C ASP A 215 2.70 37.84 4.07
N PHE A 216 2.12 37.03 3.19
CA PHE A 216 0.91 36.25 3.44
C PHE A 216 1.19 34.74 3.49
N ILE A 217 1.86 34.21 2.47
CA ILE A 217 2.36 32.83 2.42
C ILE A 217 3.88 32.80 2.53
N THR A 218 4.43 31.69 3.00
CA THR A 218 5.87 31.43 3.04
C THR A 218 6.14 30.07 2.44
N ASP A 219 7.13 29.99 1.56
CA ASP A 219 7.64 28.74 0.99
C ASP A 219 8.49 27.93 2.00
N GLN A 220 8.75 28.50 3.18
CA GLN A 220 9.65 27.97 4.20
C GLN A 220 11.02 27.56 3.66
N ASN A 221 11.53 28.28 2.66
CA ASN A 221 12.77 28.00 1.95
C ASN A 221 12.81 26.55 1.42
N THR A 222 11.81 26.22 0.61
CA THR A 222 11.71 24.94 -0.09
C THR A 222 11.43 25.16 -1.57
N ALA A 223 11.91 24.24 -2.40
CA ALA A 223 11.59 24.25 -3.82
C ALA A 223 10.08 24.10 -4.07
N TYR A 224 9.66 24.53 -5.26
CA TYR A 224 8.31 24.25 -5.77
C TYR A 224 8.13 22.74 -5.91
N ASP A 225 7.00 22.23 -5.43
CA ASP A 225 6.75 20.79 -5.35
C ASP A 225 5.60 20.36 -6.25
N TYR A 226 5.93 19.86 -7.44
CA TYR A 226 4.95 19.31 -8.37
C TYR A 226 4.20 18.08 -7.79
N GLU A 227 4.76 17.38 -6.80
CA GLU A 227 4.15 16.20 -6.19
C GLU A 227 3.34 16.55 -4.93
N SER A 228 3.24 17.83 -4.55
CA SER A 228 2.47 18.25 -3.38
C SER A 228 1.02 17.80 -3.48
N VAL A 229 0.50 17.24 -2.40
CA VAL A 229 -0.94 16.92 -2.29
C VAL A 229 -1.81 18.18 -2.32
N MET A 230 -1.19 19.36 -2.10
CA MET A 230 -1.82 20.68 -2.19
C MET A 230 -1.72 21.30 -3.59
N HIS A 231 -1.31 20.56 -4.62
CA HIS A 231 -1.21 21.08 -5.98
C HIS A 231 -2.45 20.69 -6.80
N TYR A 232 -3.03 21.63 -7.55
CA TYR A 232 -4.11 21.32 -8.50
C TYR A 232 -3.72 20.38 -9.64
N ARG A 233 -4.71 19.67 -10.18
CA ARG A 233 -4.60 18.90 -11.42
C ARG A 233 -4.59 19.80 -12.65
N PRO A 234 -4.08 19.32 -13.81
CA PRO A 234 -4.02 20.11 -15.04
C PRO A 234 -5.37 20.67 -15.53
N PHE A 235 -6.46 19.94 -15.30
CA PHE A 235 -7.81 20.26 -15.80
C PHE A 235 -8.70 20.91 -14.73
N SER A 236 -8.13 21.41 -13.62
CA SER A 236 -8.93 21.98 -12.53
C SER A 236 -9.69 23.23 -13.02
N PHE A 237 -11.02 23.27 -12.81
CA PHE A 237 -11.88 24.41 -13.20
C PHE A 237 -11.84 24.79 -14.69
N ASN A 238 -11.54 23.85 -15.59
CA ASN A 238 -11.54 24.13 -17.02
C ASN A 238 -12.95 24.32 -17.58
N LYS A 239 -13.11 25.28 -18.50
CA LYS A 239 -14.37 25.49 -19.22
C LYS A 239 -14.64 24.45 -20.31
N ASN A 240 -13.58 23.76 -20.76
CA ASN A 240 -13.61 22.73 -21.78
C ASN A 240 -12.82 21.52 -21.26
N GLU A 241 -13.51 20.40 -21.09
CA GLU A 241 -12.99 19.13 -20.54
C GLU A 241 -11.69 18.64 -21.21
N SER A 242 -11.45 19.02 -22.47
CA SER A 242 -10.26 18.60 -23.23
C SER A 242 -9.09 19.59 -23.20
N ILE A 243 -9.22 20.75 -22.55
CA ILE A 243 -8.18 21.78 -22.49
C ILE A 243 -7.79 22.01 -21.02
N PRO A 244 -6.49 21.91 -20.67
CA PRO A 244 -6.03 22.15 -19.30
C PRO A 244 -6.02 23.64 -18.96
N THR A 245 -6.21 23.95 -17.68
CA THR A 245 -6.01 25.29 -17.09
C THR A 245 -4.61 25.47 -16.54
N VAL A 246 -3.91 24.36 -16.22
CA VAL A 246 -2.55 24.35 -15.70
C VAL A 246 -1.67 23.45 -16.56
N THR A 247 -0.55 23.97 -17.04
CA THR A 247 0.49 23.17 -17.70
C THR A 247 1.82 23.38 -17.01
N THR A 248 2.61 22.32 -16.82
CA THR A 248 3.97 22.44 -16.30
C THR A 248 4.91 22.91 -17.41
N LYS A 249 5.84 23.82 -17.09
CA LYS A 249 6.83 24.30 -18.06
C LYS A 249 7.80 23.21 -18.50
N ILE A 250 8.05 22.26 -17.61
CA ILE A 250 8.79 21.02 -17.88
C ILE A 250 7.74 19.92 -18.10
N PRO A 251 7.59 19.39 -19.34
CA PRO A 251 6.51 18.46 -19.68
C PRO A 251 6.48 17.18 -18.85
N GLU A 252 7.63 16.72 -18.36
CA GLU A 252 7.78 15.51 -17.56
C GLU A 252 7.01 15.57 -16.23
N PHE A 253 6.72 16.78 -15.70
CA PHE A 253 5.95 16.97 -14.47
C PHE A 253 4.43 17.05 -14.68
N TYR A 254 3.95 17.07 -15.93
CA TYR A 254 2.53 17.26 -16.24
C TYR A 254 1.65 16.16 -15.64
N ASN A 255 2.12 14.91 -15.66
CA ASN A 255 1.40 13.76 -15.11
C ASN A 255 1.61 13.58 -13.60
N ILE A 256 2.43 14.43 -12.95
CA ILE A 256 2.75 14.36 -11.52
C ILE A 256 1.84 15.29 -10.70
N ILE A 257 1.50 16.47 -11.24
CA ILE A 257 0.68 17.45 -10.51
C ILE A 257 -0.73 16.94 -10.21
N GLY A 258 -1.23 17.24 -9.00
CA GLY A 258 -2.56 16.83 -8.54
C GLY A 258 -2.69 15.36 -8.20
N GLN A 259 -1.62 14.76 -7.69
CA GLN A 259 -1.62 13.42 -7.11
C GLN A 259 -2.43 13.37 -5.80
N TYR A 260 -3.19 12.29 -5.59
CA TYR A 260 -3.90 11.99 -4.33
C TYR A 260 -3.49 10.60 -3.81
N LEU A 261 -2.19 10.38 -3.66
CA LEU A 261 -1.62 9.15 -3.10
C LEU A 261 -1.38 9.31 -1.59
N ASP A 262 -0.66 10.36 -1.20
CA ASP A 262 -0.26 10.69 0.17
C ASP A 262 0.40 12.09 0.20
N PHE A 263 0.90 12.52 1.36
CA PHE A 263 1.84 13.64 1.45
C PHE A 263 3.10 13.41 0.62
N SER A 264 3.54 14.46 -0.07
CA SER A 264 4.88 14.50 -0.61
C SER A 264 5.94 14.63 0.50
N LYS A 265 7.20 14.44 0.12
CA LYS A 265 8.34 14.77 0.98
C LYS A 265 8.36 16.24 1.39
N MET A 266 7.96 17.14 0.50
CA MET A 266 8.02 18.58 0.78
C MET A 266 6.86 19.03 1.65
N ASP A 267 5.67 18.45 1.49
CA ASP A 267 4.51 18.70 2.35
C ASP A 267 4.87 18.41 3.82
N THR A 268 5.42 17.22 4.08
CA THR A 268 5.84 16.82 5.43
C THR A 268 7.01 17.64 5.96
N LEU A 269 7.98 18.01 5.11
CA LEU A 269 9.09 18.88 5.53
C LEU A 269 8.57 20.25 6.00
N ARG A 270 7.67 20.86 5.23
CA ARG A 270 7.09 22.17 5.57
C ARG A 270 6.19 22.07 6.81
N LEU A 271 5.38 21.03 6.91
CA LEU A 271 4.55 20.80 8.10
C LEU A 271 5.43 20.67 9.36
N ASN A 272 6.49 19.88 9.28
CA ASN A 272 7.40 19.66 10.39
C ASN A 272 8.21 20.93 10.75
N ARG A 273 8.63 21.73 9.77
CA ARG A 273 9.25 23.04 10.03
C ARG A 273 8.27 24.02 10.66
N MET A 274 7.03 24.05 10.18
CA MET A 274 5.99 24.95 10.66
C MET A 274 5.69 24.75 12.15
N TYR A 275 5.64 23.49 12.59
CA TYR A 275 5.29 23.11 13.96
C TYR A 275 6.50 22.68 14.80
N ASN A 276 7.73 22.90 14.31
CA ASN A 276 8.98 22.53 14.99
C ASN A 276 9.01 21.05 15.44
N CYS A 277 8.52 20.15 14.59
CA CYS A 277 8.48 18.74 14.90
C CYS A 277 9.90 18.17 15.00
N SER A 278 10.20 17.50 16.12
CA SER A 278 11.47 16.82 16.34
C SER A 278 11.52 15.42 15.73
N GLY A 279 10.38 14.91 15.27
CA GLY A 279 10.23 13.60 14.67
C GLY A 279 8.79 13.12 14.70
N PRO A 280 8.52 11.96 14.09
CA PRO A 280 7.21 11.32 14.07
C PRO A 280 6.78 10.80 15.45
N LEU A 281 5.46 10.65 15.65
CA LEU A 281 4.89 10.16 16.90
C LEU A 281 4.89 8.64 17.00
N THR A 282 4.63 7.95 15.89
CA THR A 282 4.42 6.49 15.85
C THR A 282 5.56 5.71 15.20
N LEU A 283 6.60 6.33 14.64
CA LEU A 283 7.78 5.58 14.17
C LEU A 283 8.72 5.29 15.35
N LEU A 284 9.03 4.03 15.62
CA LEU A 284 10.00 3.61 16.64
C LEU A 284 11.38 3.34 16.05
N ASP A 285 11.42 2.67 14.88
CA ASP A 285 12.67 2.30 14.24
C ASP A 285 12.56 2.19 12.71
N GLN A 286 13.69 2.41 12.04
CA GLN A 286 13.86 2.22 10.61
C GLN A 286 15.32 1.87 10.31
N CYS A 287 15.55 0.84 9.51
CA CYS A 287 16.89 0.42 9.13
C CYS A 287 16.94 -0.29 7.78
N SER A 288 17.60 0.35 6.81
CA SER A 288 17.94 -0.20 5.48
C SER A 288 19.43 -0.59 5.37
N PHE A 289 20.16 -0.61 6.49
CA PHE A 289 21.58 -0.98 6.57
C PHE A 289 22.60 -0.21 5.71
N GLU A 290 22.22 0.88 5.06
CA GLU A 290 23.10 1.65 4.17
C GLU A 290 24.34 2.28 4.86
N TYR A 291 24.35 2.36 6.19
CA TYR A 291 25.44 2.92 6.98
C TYR A 291 26.09 1.87 7.89
N ALA A 292 27.41 1.98 8.08
CA ALA A 292 28.21 1.06 8.91
C ALA A 292 27.77 1.00 10.39
N SER A 293 27.01 1.99 10.87
CA SER A 293 26.44 1.97 12.22
C SER A 293 25.27 1.00 12.36
N ILE A 294 24.76 0.43 11.27
CA ILE A 294 23.63 -0.53 11.22
C ILE A 294 22.46 -0.09 12.13
N CYS A 295 22.16 1.20 12.13
CA CYS A 295 21.09 1.83 12.91
C CYS A 295 21.20 1.61 14.44
N GLY A 296 22.39 1.24 14.92
CA GLY A 296 22.65 0.89 16.32
C GLY A 296 22.18 -0.51 16.71
N MET A 297 21.87 -1.38 15.75
CA MET A 297 21.66 -2.81 16.01
C MET A 297 22.94 -3.44 16.53
N ILE A 298 22.80 -4.47 17.37
CA ILE A 298 23.92 -5.19 17.97
C ILE A 298 23.80 -6.67 17.68
N GLN A 299 24.94 -7.33 17.46
CA GLN A 299 25.00 -8.77 17.50
C GLN A 299 25.21 -9.25 18.94
N SER A 300 24.57 -10.37 19.29
CA SER A 300 24.98 -11.17 20.44
C SER A 300 26.42 -11.71 20.27
N SER A 301 27.08 -12.01 21.39
CA SER A 301 28.38 -12.71 21.43
C SER A 301 28.30 -14.05 22.17
N ASN A 302 27.10 -14.43 22.61
CA ASN A 302 26.83 -15.63 23.40
C ASN A 302 26.20 -16.76 22.56
N ASP A 303 26.15 -16.58 21.25
CA ASP A 303 25.58 -17.46 20.23
C ASP A 303 26.69 -18.08 19.35
N ASP A 304 26.30 -19.03 18.51
CA ASP A 304 27.24 -19.94 17.84
C ASP A 304 27.79 -19.38 16.52
N ALA A 305 27.16 -18.33 15.97
CA ALA A 305 27.47 -17.75 14.68
C ALA A 305 26.99 -16.29 14.59
N ASP A 306 27.35 -15.61 13.50
CA ASP A 306 27.15 -14.18 13.34
C ASP A 306 26.35 -13.81 12.08
N TRP A 307 25.44 -12.83 12.21
CA TRP A 307 25.01 -11.98 11.09
C TRP A 307 26.16 -11.10 10.62
N VAL A 308 26.28 -10.91 9.31
CA VAL A 308 27.31 -10.08 8.68
C VAL A 308 26.66 -8.97 7.87
N HIS A 309 27.12 -7.74 8.06
CA HIS A 309 26.76 -6.60 7.23
C HIS A 309 27.48 -6.71 5.89
N LEU A 310 26.74 -7.01 4.83
CA LEU A 310 27.30 -7.26 3.50
C LEU A 310 26.88 -6.20 2.52
N LYS A 311 27.83 -5.89 1.62
CA LYS A 311 27.60 -5.04 0.47
C LYS A 311 26.91 -5.84 -0.63
N SER A 312 25.90 -5.23 -1.23
CA SER A 312 25.19 -5.72 -2.41
C SER A 312 26.14 -6.06 -3.55
N SER A 313 25.89 -7.18 -4.22
CA SER A 313 26.66 -7.65 -5.38
C SER A 313 25.75 -8.40 -6.35
N ALA A 314 26.18 -8.56 -7.60
CA ALA A 314 25.36 -9.22 -8.62
C ALA A 314 24.99 -10.66 -8.21
N GLY A 315 23.69 -10.97 -8.17
CA GLY A 315 23.12 -12.23 -7.70
C GLY A 315 22.80 -12.28 -6.19
N ASP A 316 23.30 -11.31 -5.43
CA ASP A 316 23.06 -11.12 -4.00
C ASP A 316 22.66 -9.66 -3.73
N GLU A 317 21.69 -9.16 -4.49
CA GLU A 317 21.24 -7.78 -4.37
C GLU A 317 20.47 -7.55 -3.05
N ASP A 318 20.77 -6.42 -2.42
CA ASP A 318 19.98 -5.80 -1.34
C ASP A 318 18.56 -5.48 -1.81
N HIS A 319 17.63 -5.36 -0.88
CA HIS A 319 16.28 -4.97 -1.22
C HIS A 319 16.17 -3.45 -1.43
N THR A 320 16.94 -2.64 -0.69
CA THR A 320 16.89 -1.17 -0.75
C THR A 320 16.99 -0.65 -2.20
N LEU A 321 18.03 -1.05 -2.92
CA LEU A 321 18.38 -0.58 -4.26
C LEU A 321 18.17 -1.62 -5.37
N LEU A 322 18.04 -2.91 -5.05
CA LEU A 322 17.89 -4.02 -6.02
C LEU A 322 18.90 -3.96 -7.18
N GLY A 323 20.15 -3.61 -6.88
CA GLY A 323 21.20 -3.51 -7.90
C GLY A 323 20.99 -2.41 -8.94
N ARG A 324 20.01 -1.50 -8.78
CA ARG A 324 19.83 -0.31 -9.63
C ARG A 324 21.09 0.56 -9.65
N CYS A 325 21.84 0.54 -8.55
CA CYS A 325 23.18 1.08 -8.46
C CYS A 325 24.19 -0.05 -8.29
N ARG A 326 25.05 -0.24 -9.31
CA ARG A 326 26.10 -1.25 -9.27
C ARG A 326 27.01 -1.03 -8.06
N ASP A 327 27.30 -2.11 -7.33
CA ASP A 327 28.19 -2.11 -6.17
C ASP A 327 27.77 -1.05 -5.12
N ALA A 328 26.46 -0.92 -4.86
CA ALA A 328 25.87 -0.07 -3.84
C ALA A 328 24.68 -0.79 -3.19
N GLY A 329 24.33 -0.42 -1.96
CA GLY A 329 23.32 -1.10 -1.17
C GLY A 329 23.93 -2.09 -0.19
N TYR A 330 23.27 -2.31 0.94
CA TYR A 330 23.70 -3.20 2.01
C TYR A 330 22.53 -3.95 2.62
N PHE A 331 22.82 -5.10 3.23
CA PHE A 331 21.86 -5.91 3.98
C PHE A 331 22.57 -6.67 5.09
N MET A 332 21.79 -7.28 5.99
CA MET A 332 22.33 -8.24 6.95
C MET A 332 22.15 -9.66 6.43
N TYR A 333 23.22 -10.45 6.51
CA TYR A 333 23.29 -11.80 5.97
C TYR A 333 23.75 -12.82 7.00
N PHE A 334 23.10 -13.95 7.05
CA PHE A 334 23.52 -15.12 7.81
C PHE A 334 23.84 -16.28 6.87
N ASN A 335 25.09 -16.75 6.89
CA ASN A 335 25.56 -17.82 6.03
C ASN A 335 25.08 -19.20 6.53
N THR A 336 24.33 -19.92 5.68
CA THR A 336 23.88 -21.29 5.97
C THR A 336 24.60 -22.37 5.19
N ARG A 337 25.54 -22.02 4.28
CA ARG A 337 26.36 -22.97 3.50
C ARG A 337 27.37 -23.75 4.33
N THR A 338 27.90 -23.13 5.37
CA THR A 338 29.03 -23.67 6.15
C THR A 338 28.76 -23.58 7.64
N GLY A 339 29.22 -24.59 8.39
CA GLY A 339 29.05 -24.70 9.84
C GLY A 339 28.01 -25.77 10.22
N ASP A 340 27.81 -25.95 11.52
CA ASP A 340 26.98 -27.05 12.03
C ASP A 340 25.47 -26.74 11.95
N PRO A 341 24.61 -27.75 11.78
CA PRO A 341 23.17 -27.59 11.92
C PRO A 341 22.80 -27.00 13.29
N LEU A 342 21.71 -26.25 13.35
CA LEU A 342 21.17 -25.58 14.55
C LEU A 342 22.00 -24.44 15.13
N GLN A 343 23.20 -24.16 14.60
CA GLN A 343 23.91 -22.93 14.95
C GLN A 343 23.05 -21.71 14.60
N SER A 344 23.10 -20.72 15.50
CA SER A 344 22.27 -19.54 15.42
C SER A 344 23.07 -18.25 15.54
N ALA A 345 22.56 -17.20 14.91
CA ALA A 345 23.00 -15.83 15.08
C ALA A 345 21.83 -14.94 15.52
N LEU A 346 22.05 -14.04 16.46
CA LEU A 346 21.06 -13.13 17.02
C LEU A 346 21.47 -11.66 16.81
N LEU A 347 20.70 -10.96 15.99
CA LEU A 347 20.80 -9.52 15.78
C LEU A 347 19.69 -8.80 16.54
N GLU A 348 20.04 -7.96 17.51
CA GLU A 348 19.09 -7.19 18.33
C GLU A 348 19.05 -5.72 17.91
N SER A 349 17.87 -5.11 17.94
CA SER A 349 17.72 -3.66 17.79
C SER A 349 18.41 -2.89 18.94
N ARG A 350 18.52 -1.57 18.78
CA ARG A 350 18.72 -0.70 19.95
C ARG A 350 17.52 -0.81 20.91
N THR A 351 17.66 -0.27 22.12
CA THR A 351 16.51 -0.16 23.04
C THR A 351 15.50 0.86 22.51
N LEU A 352 14.24 0.46 22.42
CA LEU A 352 13.11 1.23 21.90
C LEU A 352 12.13 1.55 23.03
N TYR A 353 11.37 2.64 22.87
CA TYR A 353 10.49 3.20 23.90
C TYR A 353 9.08 3.37 23.32
N PRO A 354 8.22 2.35 23.37
CA PRO A 354 6.87 2.43 22.85
C PRO A 354 6.03 3.42 23.66
N LYS A 355 5.13 4.14 22.99
CA LYS A 355 4.10 5.02 23.57
C LYS A 355 2.70 4.43 23.45
N ARG A 356 2.49 3.48 22.54
CA ARG A 356 1.24 2.72 22.35
C ARG A 356 1.50 1.24 22.66
N LYS A 357 0.43 0.49 22.96
CA LYS A 357 0.52 -0.95 23.27
C LYS A 357 0.41 -1.86 22.05
N LEU A 358 0.61 -1.30 20.86
CA LEU A 358 0.47 -1.99 19.59
C LEU A 358 1.59 -1.50 18.66
N GLN A 359 2.26 -2.42 18.00
CA GLN A 359 3.26 -2.11 17.00
C GLN A 359 3.19 -3.09 15.83
N CYS A 360 3.67 -2.65 14.67
CA CYS A 360 3.90 -3.49 13.52
C CYS A 360 5.38 -3.46 13.15
N LEU A 361 6.06 -4.59 13.31
CA LEU A 361 7.40 -4.79 12.76
C LEU A 361 7.26 -5.29 11.32
N GLN A 362 7.73 -4.50 10.38
CA GLN A 362 7.82 -4.85 8.97
C GLN A 362 9.29 -4.96 8.57
N PHE A 363 9.62 -5.92 7.73
CA PHE A 363 10.95 -6.04 7.13
C PHE A 363 10.89 -6.92 5.88
N PHE A 364 11.85 -6.75 4.98
CA PHE A 364 12.05 -7.65 3.87
C PHE A 364 13.04 -8.75 4.25
N TYR A 365 12.76 -9.98 3.83
CA TYR A 365 13.64 -11.13 4.05
C TYR A 365 13.71 -12.02 2.82
N LYS A 366 14.83 -12.72 2.67
CA LYS A 366 15.08 -13.69 1.60
C LYS A 366 15.81 -14.89 2.19
N MET A 367 15.47 -16.11 1.77
CA MET A 367 16.14 -17.34 2.19
C MET A 367 16.55 -18.14 0.97
N THR A 368 17.86 -18.27 0.75
CA THR A 368 18.45 -18.99 -0.40
C THR A 368 19.17 -20.26 0.02
N GLY A 369 19.13 -20.60 1.31
CA GLY A 369 19.75 -21.80 1.86
C GLY A 369 18.82 -23.02 1.88
N SER A 370 18.94 -23.81 2.95
CA SER A 370 18.16 -25.04 3.13
C SER A 370 16.70 -24.72 3.44
N THR A 371 15.74 -25.55 3.00
CA THR A 371 14.32 -25.43 3.41
C THR A 371 14.11 -25.67 4.91
N GLN A 372 15.14 -26.14 5.62
CA GLN A 372 15.14 -26.27 7.08
C GLN A 372 15.67 -25.03 7.83
N ASP A 373 16.16 -24.02 7.10
CA ASP A 373 16.58 -22.75 7.65
C ASP A 373 15.39 -22.01 8.28
N LYS A 374 15.63 -21.28 9.38
CA LYS A 374 14.58 -20.59 10.13
C LYS A 374 15.02 -19.17 10.48
N LEU A 375 14.06 -18.25 10.43
CA LEU A 375 14.19 -16.89 10.96
C LEU A 375 13.14 -16.68 12.04
N VAL A 376 13.58 -16.34 13.25
CA VAL A 376 12.70 -16.15 14.41
C VAL A 376 12.78 -14.71 14.88
N VAL A 377 11.61 -14.09 15.05
CA VAL A 377 11.50 -12.78 15.67
C VAL A 377 11.24 -12.94 17.16
N TRP A 378 12.06 -12.25 17.96
CA TRP A 378 11.95 -12.20 19.41
C TRP A 378 11.72 -10.78 19.89
N ALA A 379 11.10 -10.65 21.06
CA ALA A 379 11.03 -9.40 21.82
C ALA A 379 11.70 -9.57 23.18
N LYS A 380 12.65 -8.70 23.47
CA LYS A 380 13.42 -8.66 24.71
C LYS A 380 12.97 -7.46 25.55
N MET A 381 12.12 -7.71 26.55
CA MET A 381 11.48 -6.67 27.36
C MET A 381 12.33 -6.29 28.58
N ASP A 382 12.40 -5.00 28.89
CA ASP A 382 13.08 -4.43 30.06
C ASP A 382 12.08 -3.60 30.87
N ASP A 383 11.90 -3.96 32.14
CA ASP A 383 10.94 -3.35 33.07
C ASP A 383 11.39 -2.00 33.64
N GLY A 384 12.50 -1.44 33.15
CA GLY A 384 13.05 -0.17 33.62
C GLY A 384 14.03 -0.32 34.78
N THR A 385 14.20 -1.52 35.35
CA THR A 385 15.19 -1.78 36.41
C THR A 385 16.62 -1.91 35.90
N GLY A 386 16.81 -1.88 34.57
CA GLY A 386 18.11 -2.13 33.92
C GLY A 386 18.51 -3.60 33.92
N THR A 387 17.67 -4.48 34.47
CA THR A 387 17.83 -5.93 34.36
C THR A 387 16.87 -6.42 33.30
N VAL A 388 17.39 -6.85 32.16
CA VAL A 388 16.58 -7.42 31.07
C VAL A 388 16.17 -8.84 31.46
N ARG A 389 14.86 -9.10 31.62
CA ARG A 389 14.40 -10.36 32.26
C ARG A 389 13.69 -11.35 31.34
N LYS A 390 13.11 -10.92 30.20
CA LYS A 390 12.20 -11.79 29.45
C LYS A 390 12.35 -11.66 27.94
N MET A 391 12.89 -12.70 27.32
CA MET A 391 12.76 -12.97 25.89
C MET A 391 11.40 -13.61 25.62
N LYS A 392 10.64 -13.07 24.67
CA LYS A 392 9.38 -13.63 24.17
C LYS A 392 9.54 -13.95 22.70
N LYS A 393 9.33 -15.21 22.33
CA LYS A 393 9.25 -15.61 20.92
C LYS A 393 7.97 -15.02 20.33
N ILE A 394 8.08 -14.33 19.21
CA ILE A 394 6.93 -13.67 18.56
C ILE A 394 6.49 -14.46 17.34
N HIS A 395 7.40 -14.70 16.39
CA HIS A 395 7.06 -15.35 15.13
C HIS A 395 8.22 -16.21 14.61
N THR A 396 7.92 -17.20 13.77
CA THR A 396 8.93 -18.02 13.08
C THR A 396 8.58 -18.14 11.62
N PHE A 397 9.49 -17.68 10.77
CA PHE A 397 9.49 -17.86 9.34
C PHE A 397 10.31 -19.10 8.98
N TYR A 398 9.80 -19.89 8.05
CA TYR A 398 10.43 -21.09 7.52
C TYR A 398 10.87 -20.83 6.08
N ALA A 399 12.03 -21.36 5.70
CA ALA A 399 12.49 -21.29 4.33
C ALA A 399 11.57 -22.05 3.37
N ASP A 400 11.52 -21.57 2.13
CA ASP A 400 10.84 -22.23 1.01
C ASP A 400 11.73 -22.20 -0.24
N SER A 401 11.18 -22.67 -1.36
CA SER A 401 11.90 -22.79 -2.63
C SER A 401 11.87 -21.52 -3.49
N GLU A 402 11.21 -20.44 -3.08
CA GLU A 402 11.00 -19.27 -3.95
C GLU A 402 12.21 -18.32 -3.99
N HIS A 403 13.17 -18.46 -3.05
CA HIS A 403 14.49 -17.79 -3.02
C HIS A 403 14.52 -16.28 -3.30
N SER A 404 13.39 -15.60 -3.15
CA SER A 404 13.15 -14.21 -3.51
C SER A 404 12.83 -13.39 -2.27
N TRP A 405 12.93 -12.07 -2.40
CA TRP A 405 12.54 -11.15 -1.34
C TRP A 405 11.05 -11.28 -1.03
N LYS A 406 10.72 -11.24 0.26
CA LYS A 406 9.36 -11.27 0.79
C LYS A 406 9.24 -10.26 1.89
N ILE A 407 8.06 -9.67 2.00
CA ILE A 407 7.73 -8.78 3.11
C ILE A 407 7.14 -9.57 4.28
N ALA A 408 7.63 -9.30 5.49
CA ALA A 408 7.07 -9.79 6.73
C ALA A 408 6.34 -8.67 7.45
N HIS A 409 5.24 -9.01 8.12
CA HIS A 409 4.53 -8.14 9.07
C HIS A 409 4.32 -8.92 10.36
N VAL A 410 4.87 -8.40 11.45
CA VAL A 410 4.86 -9.06 12.75
C VAL A 410 4.21 -8.14 13.78
N PRO A 411 2.96 -8.42 14.19
CA PRO A 411 2.31 -7.63 15.22
C PRO A 411 2.98 -7.85 16.57
N LEU A 412 3.19 -6.75 17.29
CA LEU A 412 3.74 -6.74 18.64
C LEU A 412 2.77 -5.98 19.56
N GLU A 413 2.67 -6.45 20.81
CA GLU A 413 1.88 -5.81 21.86
C GLU A 413 2.78 -5.62 23.08
N ILE A 414 3.58 -4.55 23.06
CA ILE A 414 4.60 -4.29 24.08
C ILE A 414 4.42 -2.86 24.60
N ASP A 415 4.36 -2.70 25.93
CA ASP A 415 4.11 -1.42 26.60
C ASP A 415 5.25 -0.98 27.53
N VAL A 416 6.39 -1.67 27.44
CA VAL A 416 7.64 -1.36 28.15
C VAL A 416 8.76 -1.17 27.15
N LYS A 417 9.88 -0.55 27.56
CA LYS A 417 11.04 -0.44 26.67
C LYS A 417 11.57 -1.84 26.31
N PHE A 418 11.94 -2.04 25.06
CA PHE A 418 12.27 -3.38 24.55
C PHE A 418 13.29 -3.33 23.42
N ARG A 419 13.78 -4.50 23.02
CA ARG A 419 14.47 -4.73 21.75
C ARG A 419 13.72 -5.79 20.97
N TYR A 420 13.53 -5.61 19.66
CA TYR A 420 13.22 -6.75 18.81
C TYR A 420 14.54 -7.42 18.39
N ALA A 421 14.49 -8.71 18.09
CA ALA A 421 15.67 -9.44 17.65
C ALA A 421 15.36 -10.47 16.58
N PHE A 422 16.29 -10.61 15.64
CA PHE A 422 16.27 -11.60 14.57
C PHE A 422 17.24 -12.72 14.90
N GLN A 423 16.69 -13.90 15.21
CA GLN A 423 17.48 -15.11 15.31
C GLN A 423 17.41 -15.85 13.97
N ALA A 424 18.54 -15.99 13.29
CA ALA A 424 18.69 -16.97 12.22
C ALA A 424 19.13 -18.31 12.81
N THR A 425 18.61 -19.41 12.27
CA THR A 425 19.03 -20.77 12.64
C THR A 425 19.32 -21.56 11.38
N ARG A 426 20.50 -22.16 11.32
CA ARG A 426 20.92 -23.01 10.21
C ARG A 426 20.18 -24.35 10.24
N GLY A 427 19.61 -24.71 9.09
CA GLY A 427 19.07 -26.03 8.79
C GLY A 427 20.15 -27.03 8.42
N ASP A 428 19.83 -27.95 7.50
CA ASP A 428 20.79 -28.92 6.96
C ASP A 428 21.75 -28.23 5.96
N PRO A 429 23.04 -28.05 6.29
CA PRO A 429 24.00 -27.37 5.43
C PRO A 429 24.31 -28.14 4.15
N THR A 430 24.12 -29.47 4.12
CA THR A 430 24.41 -30.28 2.92
C THR A 430 23.49 -29.95 1.75
N ALA A 431 22.33 -29.37 2.04
CA ALA A 431 21.35 -28.90 1.08
C ALA A 431 21.29 -27.36 0.96
N SER A 432 22.20 -26.63 1.61
CA SER A 432 22.21 -25.16 1.57
C SER A 432 23.18 -24.61 0.53
N THR A 433 22.69 -23.74 -0.34
CA THR A 433 23.48 -23.03 -1.36
C THR A 433 23.67 -21.54 -1.04
N GLY A 434 23.11 -21.04 0.06
CA GLY A 434 23.06 -19.60 0.33
C GLY A 434 22.92 -19.25 1.81
N GLY A 435 21.89 -18.47 2.16
CA GLY A 435 21.72 -17.97 3.52
C GLY A 435 20.39 -17.28 3.76
N ILE A 436 20.31 -16.59 4.90
CA ILE A 436 19.16 -15.77 5.29
C ILE A 436 19.57 -14.31 5.19
N TYR A 437 18.72 -13.49 4.57
CA TYR A 437 18.93 -12.07 4.32
C TYR A 437 17.79 -11.31 4.98
N ILE A 438 18.09 -10.17 5.59
CA ILE A 438 17.09 -9.20 6.05
C ILE A 438 17.49 -7.80 5.63
N ASP A 439 16.51 -6.98 5.27
CA ASP A 439 16.68 -5.61 4.83
C ASP A 439 15.39 -4.78 5.03
N ASP A 440 15.46 -3.46 4.85
CA ASP A 440 14.32 -2.53 4.87
C ASP A 440 13.38 -2.71 6.08
N ILE A 441 13.96 -2.71 7.28
CA ILE A 441 13.23 -2.85 8.54
C ILE A 441 12.54 -1.53 8.87
N SER A 442 11.27 -1.61 9.26
CA SER A 442 10.55 -0.50 9.89
C SER A 442 9.70 -1.01 11.03
N LEU A 443 9.66 -0.27 12.13
CA LEU A 443 8.82 -0.57 13.28
C LEU A 443 7.99 0.66 13.62
N THR A 444 6.68 0.53 13.46
CA THR A 444 5.70 1.58 13.74
C THR A 444 4.76 1.16 14.85
N GLU A 445 4.23 2.12 15.60
CA GLU A 445 3.19 1.94 16.60
C GLU A 445 1.81 1.95 15.95
N THR A 446 1.62 1.11 14.93
CA THR A 446 0.39 0.95 14.14
C THR A 446 -0.01 -0.52 14.08
N HIS A 447 -1.24 -0.81 13.66
CA HIS A 447 -1.63 -2.18 13.36
C HIS A 447 -0.88 -2.71 12.13
N CYS A 448 -0.57 -4.00 12.13
CA CYS A 448 -0.14 -4.66 10.91
C CYS A 448 -1.34 -4.93 10.00
N PRO A 449 -1.14 -4.93 8.66
CA PRO A 449 -2.18 -5.34 7.73
C PRO A 449 -2.58 -6.80 7.99
N ASN A 450 -3.87 -7.08 7.94
CA ASN A 450 -4.43 -8.42 8.17
C ASN A 450 -4.17 -9.35 6.97
N ALA A 451 -4.26 -8.83 5.74
CA ALA A 451 -3.94 -9.56 4.52
C ALA A 451 -2.83 -8.88 3.73
N VAL A 452 -1.94 -9.68 3.17
CA VAL A 452 -0.86 -9.26 2.27
C VAL A 452 -0.90 -10.15 1.04
N TRP A 453 -0.97 -9.54 -0.14
CA TRP A 453 -0.94 -10.22 -1.42
C TRP A 453 0.20 -9.66 -2.28
N THR A 454 1.19 -10.50 -2.55
CA THR A 454 2.28 -10.19 -3.48
C THR A 454 1.98 -10.79 -4.84
N ILE A 455 2.03 -9.98 -5.89
CA ILE A 455 1.87 -10.39 -7.28
C ILE A 455 3.21 -10.18 -7.98
N ARG A 456 3.84 -11.28 -8.38
CA ARG A 456 5.15 -11.26 -9.03
C ARG A 456 5.06 -11.02 -10.53
N ASN A 457 6.12 -10.47 -11.10
CA ASN A 457 6.26 -10.19 -12.53
C ASN A 457 5.13 -9.29 -13.07
N PHE A 458 4.71 -8.30 -12.30
CA PHE A 458 3.49 -7.55 -12.58
C PHE A 458 3.61 -6.67 -13.84
N SER A 459 4.81 -6.19 -14.18
CA SER A 459 5.05 -5.43 -15.41
C SER A 459 4.66 -6.24 -16.64
N LYS A 460 5.06 -7.51 -16.70
CA LYS A 460 4.69 -8.41 -17.80
C LYS A 460 3.18 -8.69 -17.83
N ILE A 461 2.55 -8.80 -16.66
CA ILE A 461 1.09 -8.95 -16.57
C ILE A 461 0.40 -7.73 -17.17
N MET A 462 0.82 -6.51 -16.80
CA MET A 462 0.24 -5.28 -17.36
C MET A 462 0.42 -5.19 -18.88
N GLU A 463 1.57 -5.60 -19.42
CA GLU A 463 1.83 -5.59 -20.86
C GLU A 463 0.97 -6.57 -21.65
N MET A 464 0.65 -7.73 -21.05
CA MET A 464 -0.14 -8.78 -21.68
C MET A 464 -1.65 -8.66 -21.42
N ALA A 465 -2.05 -7.88 -20.42
CA ALA A 465 -3.43 -7.72 -20.03
C ALA A 465 -4.27 -6.97 -21.07
N ASN A 466 -5.53 -7.37 -21.17
CA ASN A 466 -6.59 -6.60 -21.81
C ASN A 466 -7.67 -6.24 -20.76
N VAL A 467 -8.67 -5.47 -21.16
CA VAL A 467 -9.74 -4.98 -20.27
C VAL A 467 -10.59 -6.07 -19.60
N ASN A 468 -10.48 -7.34 -20.04
CA ASN A 468 -11.18 -8.48 -19.42
C ASN A 468 -10.24 -9.33 -18.54
N THR A 469 -8.96 -8.97 -18.44
CA THR A 469 -7.98 -9.72 -17.65
C THR A 469 -8.18 -9.42 -16.17
N VAL A 470 -8.45 -10.46 -15.39
CA VAL A 470 -8.63 -10.37 -13.94
C VAL A 470 -7.67 -11.33 -13.23
N LEU A 471 -7.10 -10.89 -12.11
CA LEU A 471 -6.48 -11.78 -11.13
C LEU A 471 -7.27 -11.67 -9.83
N ASP A 472 -7.48 -12.80 -9.18
CA ASP A 472 -8.12 -12.84 -7.86
C ASP A 472 -7.10 -13.35 -6.85
N SER A 473 -7.08 -12.70 -5.68
CA SER A 473 -6.24 -13.11 -4.58
C SER A 473 -6.65 -14.48 -4.03
N PRO A 474 -5.78 -15.11 -3.23
CA PRO A 474 -6.21 -16.12 -2.28
C PRO A 474 -7.30 -15.59 -1.34
N ARG A 475 -8.01 -16.50 -0.68
CA ARG A 475 -8.96 -16.14 0.38
C ARG A 475 -8.20 -15.72 1.64
N PHE A 476 -8.56 -14.56 2.17
CA PHE A 476 -8.12 -14.07 3.46
C PHE A 476 -9.27 -14.11 4.47
N TYR A 477 -8.95 -13.92 5.75
CA TYR A 477 -9.92 -13.85 6.82
C TYR A 477 -9.75 -12.58 7.63
N SER A 478 -10.86 -11.91 7.95
CA SER A 478 -10.82 -10.78 8.88
C SER A 478 -10.55 -11.28 10.29
N ARG A 479 -10.23 -10.35 11.20
CA ARG A 479 -10.04 -10.69 12.62
C ARG A 479 -11.27 -11.35 13.25
N GLU A 480 -12.45 -11.00 12.78
CA GLU A 480 -13.73 -11.58 13.23
C GLU A 480 -14.07 -12.90 12.53
N GLY A 481 -13.43 -13.20 11.40
CA GLY A 481 -13.56 -14.48 10.69
C GLY A 481 -14.32 -14.43 9.36
N TYR A 482 -14.70 -13.26 8.85
CA TYR A 482 -15.28 -13.16 7.49
C TYR A 482 -14.23 -13.52 6.44
N GLY A 483 -14.58 -14.41 5.51
CA GLY A 483 -13.75 -14.68 4.34
C GLY A 483 -13.85 -13.54 3.34
N TYR A 484 -12.73 -13.07 2.79
CA TYR A 484 -12.70 -12.04 1.75
C TYR A 484 -11.55 -12.23 0.76
N GLY A 485 -11.59 -11.50 -0.34
CA GLY A 485 -10.56 -11.48 -1.37
C GLY A 485 -10.52 -10.17 -2.12
N ILE A 486 -9.48 -10.03 -2.94
CA ILE A 486 -9.21 -8.86 -3.78
C ILE A 486 -9.19 -9.33 -5.23
N ARG A 487 -9.84 -8.57 -6.10
CA ARG A 487 -9.73 -8.70 -7.55
C ARG A 487 -8.96 -7.51 -8.09
N ILE A 488 -7.99 -7.78 -8.96
CA ILE A 488 -7.23 -6.76 -9.68
C ILE A 488 -7.51 -6.89 -11.18
N MET A 489 -7.72 -5.74 -11.81
CA MET A 489 -7.78 -5.58 -13.25
C MET A 489 -6.52 -4.82 -13.67
N PRO A 490 -5.48 -5.50 -14.22
CA PRO A 490 -4.22 -4.87 -14.56
C PRO A 490 -4.35 -3.78 -15.65
N LEU A 491 -5.43 -3.83 -16.43
CA LEU A 491 -5.82 -2.77 -17.35
C LEU A 491 -7.34 -2.60 -17.27
N THR A 492 -7.81 -1.42 -16.91
CA THR A 492 -9.23 -1.08 -16.92
C THR A 492 -9.64 -0.41 -18.24
N SER A 493 -10.94 -0.26 -18.47
CA SER A 493 -11.47 0.53 -19.59
C SER A 493 -11.35 2.04 -19.38
N TYR A 494 -10.98 2.47 -18.17
CA TYR A 494 -10.83 3.87 -17.81
C TYR A 494 -9.41 4.37 -18.10
N SER A 495 -9.32 5.56 -18.67
CA SER A 495 -8.07 6.29 -18.86
C SER A 495 -8.33 7.79 -18.77
N ASP A 496 -7.29 8.53 -18.39
CA ASP A 496 -7.29 9.99 -18.39
C ASP A 496 -6.03 10.52 -19.10
N TYR A 497 -5.73 11.81 -18.92
CA TYR A 497 -4.54 12.45 -19.49
C TYR A 497 -3.20 11.82 -19.05
N THR A 498 -3.17 11.07 -17.94
CA THR A 498 -2.00 10.33 -17.46
C THR A 498 -1.89 8.92 -18.05
N GLY A 499 -2.91 8.46 -18.76
CA GLY A 499 -2.96 7.17 -19.45
C GLY A 499 -3.81 6.14 -18.72
N ASN A 500 -3.32 4.89 -18.68
CA ASN A 500 -4.07 3.74 -18.22
C ASN A 500 -4.02 3.54 -16.71
N TYR A 501 -5.00 2.81 -16.19
CA TYR A 501 -5.13 2.50 -14.77
C TYR A 501 -5.19 1.00 -14.50
N VAL A 502 -4.77 0.65 -13.29
CA VAL A 502 -5.08 -0.62 -12.64
C VAL A 502 -6.30 -0.42 -11.74
N GLY A 503 -7.26 -1.34 -11.79
CA GLY A 503 -8.44 -1.35 -10.93
C GLY A 503 -8.34 -2.38 -9.83
N LEU A 504 -8.79 -2.04 -8.62
CA LEU A 504 -8.81 -2.93 -7.46
C LEU A 504 -10.22 -3.00 -6.88
N TYR A 505 -10.66 -4.22 -6.55
CA TYR A 505 -12.00 -4.51 -6.10
C TYR A 505 -12.00 -5.51 -4.94
N PHE A 506 -12.78 -5.23 -3.91
CA PHE A 506 -13.00 -6.09 -2.75
C PHE A 506 -14.22 -6.99 -2.97
N HIS A 507 -14.17 -8.22 -2.44
CA HIS A 507 -15.35 -9.10 -2.38
C HIS A 507 -15.30 -9.99 -1.12
N LEU A 508 -16.48 -10.34 -0.62
CA LEU A 508 -16.61 -11.40 0.38
C LEU A 508 -16.52 -12.78 -0.29
N THR A 509 -15.99 -13.75 0.45
CA THR A 509 -15.89 -15.15 0.01
C THR A 509 -16.51 -16.07 1.04
N SER A 510 -17.08 -17.19 0.60
CA SER A 510 -17.57 -18.19 1.56
C SER A 510 -16.40 -18.80 2.32
N GLY A 511 -16.52 -18.92 3.63
CA GLY A 511 -15.50 -19.46 4.52
C GLY A 511 -16.03 -20.51 5.51
N GLU A 512 -15.12 -21.13 6.24
CA GLU A 512 -15.45 -22.12 7.27
C GLU A 512 -16.23 -21.52 8.46
N ASN A 513 -16.10 -20.21 8.69
CA ASN A 513 -16.75 -19.50 9.80
C ASN A 513 -18.17 -19.03 9.48
N ASP A 514 -18.60 -19.11 8.22
CA ASP A 514 -19.84 -18.48 7.72
C ASP A 514 -21.10 -18.82 8.53
N ALA A 515 -21.13 -20.00 9.14
CA ALA A 515 -22.26 -20.48 9.95
C ALA A 515 -22.48 -19.70 11.26
N VAL A 516 -21.42 -19.07 11.80
CA VAL A 516 -21.49 -18.24 13.02
C VAL A 516 -21.40 -16.74 12.74
N MET A 517 -21.03 -16.37 11.51
CA MET A 517 -20.99 -14.97 11.10
C MET A 517 -22.39 -14.36 10.98
N LYS A 518 -22.50 -13.05 11.20
CA LYS A 518 -23.74 -12.30 10.99
C LYS A 518 -23.85 -11.88 9.53
N TRP A 519 -25.04 -12.00 8.96
CA TRP A 519 -25.28 -11.65 7.56
C TRP A 519 -26.57 -10.83 7.43
N PRO A 520 -26.61 -9.81 6.55
CA PRO A 520 -25.49 -9.26 5.78
C PRO A 520 -24.37 -8.68 6.65
N ALA A 521 -23.13 -8.71 6.16
CA ALA A 521 -22.01 -8.05 6.81
C ALA A 521 -22.19 -6.54 6.62
N VAL A 522 -22.49 -5.82 7.70
CA VAL A 522 -22.78 -4.37 7.68
C VAL A 522 -21.82 -3.63 8.59
N ASN A 523 -21.51 -2.38 8.28
CA ASN A 523 -20.62 -1.49 9.05
C ASN A 523 -19.17 -1.96 9.16
N HIS A 524 -18.71 -2.80 8.22
CA HIS A 524 -17.32 -3.20 8.15
C HIS A 524 -16.63 -2.41 7.04
N GLN A 525 -15.49 -1.80 7.37
CA GLN A 525 -14.68 -1.08 6.40
C GLN A 525 -13.64 -2.01 5.79
N ALA A 526 -13.67 -2.12 4.46
CA ALA A 526 -12.64 -2.76 3.66
C ALA A 526 -11.64 -1.68 3.20
N THR A 527 -10.39 -1.77 3.64
CA THR A 527 -9.31 -0.87 3.24
C THR A 527 -8.35 -1.62 2.34
N LEU A 528 -8.14 -1.13 1.12
CA LEU A 528 -7.19 -1.67 0.16
C LEU A 528 -6.02 -0.70 0.03
N VAL A 529 -4.79 -1.21 0.09
CA VAL A 529 -3.57 -0.40 -0.04
C VAL A 529 -2.65 -1.04 -1.07
N VAL A 530 -2.23 -0.29 -2.08
CA VAL A 530 -1.12 -0.68 -2.95
C VAL A 530 0.14 -0.02 -2.38
N MET A 531 1.12 -0.83 -2.00
CA MET A 531 2.29 -0.38 -1.24
C MET A 531 3.32 0.29 -2.16
N ASP A 532 3.71 1.53 -1.84
CA ASP A 532 4.96 2.12 -2.31
C ASP A 532 6.11 1.54 -1.48
N GLN A 533 6.99 0.74 -2.10
CA GLN A 533 8.01 -0.05 -1.40
C GLN A 533 9.30 0.74 -1.16
N ASP A 534 9.17 2.03 -0.87
CA ASP A 534 10.30 2.86 -0.47
C ASP A 534 10.94 2.31 0.83
N PRO A 535 12.28 2.22 0.90
CA PRO A 535 12.97 1.75 2.11
C PRO A 535 12.74 2.67 3.31
N ASP A 536 12.49 3.96 3.08
CA ASP A 536 12.12 4.92 4.12
C ASP A 536 10.59 4.99 4.24
N ILE A 537 10.03 4.47 5.34
CA ILE A 537 8.57 4.44 5.54
C ILE A 537 7.96 5.85 5.58
N LEU A 538 8.75 6.86 5.93
CA LEU A 538 8.32 8.26 5.92
C LEU A 538 8.17 8.83 4.51
N GLN A 539 8.81 8.22 3.51
CA GLN A 539 8.77 8.65 2.10
C GLN A 539 7.76 7.86 1.26
N ARG A 540 7.17 6.80 1.81
CA ARG A 540 6.15 6.01 1.11
C ARG A 540 4.92 6.85 0.84
N MET A 541 4.49 6.85 -0.41
CA MET A 541 3.24 7.47 -0.84
C MET A 541 2.30 6.39 -1.34
N SER A 542 1.91 5.46 -0.46
CA SER A 542 1.10 4.29 -0.83
C SER A 542 -0.35 4.70 -1.13
N SER A 543 -0.87 4.26 -2.28
CA SER A 543 -2.27 4.48 -2.66
C SER A 543 -3.20 3.64 -1.77
N ALA A 544 -4.17 4.29 -1.14
CA ALA A 544 -5.12 3.65 -0.24
C ALA A 544 -6.54 4.13 -0.51
N ARG A 545 -7.50 3.19 -0.56
CA ARG A 545 -8.94 3.49 -0.65
C ARG A 545 -9.71 2.55 0.26
N SER A 546 -10.83 3.04 0.77
CA SER A 546 -11.71 2.25 1.64
C SER A 546 -13.15 2.32 1.20
N LEU A 547 -13.89 1.23 1.39
CA LEU A 547 -15.35 1.18 1.25
C LEU A 547 -15.94 0.55 2.52
N THR A 548 -17.19 0.85 2.83
CA THR A 548 -17.88 0.26 3.99
C THR A 548 -19.09 -0.53 3.53
N THR A 549 -19.24 -1.75 4.04
CA THR A 549 -20.36 -2.63 3.71
C THR A 549 -21.66 -2.16 4.37
N ASP A 550 -22.77 -2.22 3.65
CA ASP A 550 -24.06 -1.68 4.07
C ASP A 550 -25.23 -2.62 3.69
N LEU A 551 -26.46 -2.08 3.63
CA LEU A 551 -27.65 -2.83 3.24
C LEU A 551 -28.00 -2.69 1.74
N THR A 552 -27.03 -2.31 0.90
CA THR A 552 -27.22 -2.20 -0.55
C THR A 552 -27.69 -3.53 -1.13
N THR A 553 -28.69 -3.47 -2.03
CA THR A 553 -29.26 -4.62 -2.71
C THR A 553 -28.91 -4.63 -4.19
N THR A 554 -28.70 -5.81 -4.76
CA THR A 554 -28.57 -6.00 -6.21
C THR A 554 -29.92 -5.81 -6.92
N SER A 555 -29.90 -5.72 -8.26
CA SER A 555 -31.11 -5.60 -9.09
C SER A 555 -32.13 -6.71 -8.84
N ASP A 556 -31.66 -7.88 -8.41
CA ASP A 556 -32.48 -9.07 -8.14
C ASP A 556 -33.03 -9.10 -6.70
N GLY A 557 -32.83 -8.03 -5.93
CA GLY A 557 -33.35 -7.85 -4.57
C GLY A 557 -32.56 -8.59 -3.48
N GLN A 558 -31.39 -9.14 -3.80
CA GLN A 558 -30.52 -9.79 -2.81
C GLN A 558 -29.59 -8.75 -2.17
N PHE A 559 -29.28 -8.90 -0.88
CA PHE A 559 -28.29 -8.06 -0.22
C PHE A 559 -26.90 -8.34 -0.79
N LEU A 560 -26.21 -7.27 -1.18
CA LEU A 560 -24.89 -7.34 -1.80
C LEU A 560 -23.86 -8.03 -0.88
N TRP A 561 -23.91 -7.72 0.41
CA TRP A 561 -22.99 -8.20 1.43
C TRP A 561 -23.56 -9.37 2.26
N ASP A 562 -24.54 -10.13 1.74
CA ASP A 562 -25.00 -11.39 2.36
C ASP A 562 -23.96 -12.51 2.16
N ASN A 563 -24.22 -13.66 2.79
CA ASN A 563 -23.39 -14.83 2.75
C ASN A 563 -23.10 -15.23 1.29
N PRO A 564 -21.83 -15.27 0.85
CA PRO A 564 -21.47 -15.60 -0.52
C PRO A 564 -21.96 -16.98 -0.97
N SER A 565 -22.18 -17.94 -0.06
CA SER A 565 -22.78 -19.23 -0.40
C SER A 565 -24.23 -19.13 -0.89
N LYS A 566 -24.92 -18.01 -0.61
CA LYS A 566 -26.29 -17.73 -1.05
C LYS A 566 -26.33 -16.82 -2.27
N VAL A 567 -25.52 -15.74 -2.27
CA VAL A 567 -25.60 -14.66 -3.26
C VAL A 567 -24.44 -14.66 -4.26
N GLY A 568 -23.41 -15.46 -4.00
CA GLY A 568 -22.18 -15.49 -4.77
C GLY A 568 -22.12 -16.56 -5.86
N LYS A 569 -21.06 -16.50 -6.66
CA LYS A 569 -20.76 -17.45 -7.74
C LYS A 569 -19.64 -18.39 -7.29
N TYR A 570 -19.81 -19.71 -7.44
CA TYR A 570 -18.76 -20.67 -7.09
C TYR A 570 -17.53 -20.50 -7.99
N ASP A 571 -16.35 -20.37 -7.38
CA ASP A 571 -15.08 -20.37 -8.09
C ASP A 571 -14.24 -21.62 -7.75
N PRO A 572 -13.99 -22.49 -8.73
CA PRO A 572 -13.18 -23.70 -8.55
C PRO A 572 -11.74 -23.46 -8.07
N ALA A 573 -11.14 -22.30 -8.37
CA ALA A 573 -9.76 -21.99 -8.03
C ALA A 573 -9.54 -21.76 -6.53
N CYS A 574 -10.52 -21.18 -5.82
CA CYS A 574 -10.50 -21.07 -4.36
C CYS A 574 -11.33 -22.14 -3.66
N GLN A 575 -12.08 -22.96 -4.42
CA GLN A 575 -13.11 -23.87 -3.89
C GLN A 575 -14.06 -23.15 -2.94
N CYS A 576 -14.49 -21.95 -3.33
CA CYS A 576 -15.27 -21.04 -2.51
C CYS A 576 -16.27 -20.25 -3.37
N TYR A 577 -17.32 -19.72 -2.76
CA TYR A 577 -18.25 -18.81 -3.42
C TYR A 577 -17.75 -17.37 -3.35
N ARG A 578 -17.60 -16.78 -4.54
CA ARG A 578 -17.41 -15.38 -4.93
C ARG A 578 -18.59 -14.45 -4.67
N GLY A 579 -18.57 -13.59 -3.65
CA GLY A 579 -19.45 -12.42 -3.67
C GLY A 579 -19.13 -11.47 -4.84
N THR A 580 -19.98 -10.48 -5.06
CA THR A 580 -19.76 -9.46 -6.08
C THR A 580 -18.55 -8.58 -5.74
N SER A 581 -17.74 -8.23 -6.74
CA SER A 581 -16.54 -7.40 -6.57
C SER A 581 -16.85 -5.92 -6.71
N TRP A 582 -16.51 -5.12 -5.70
CA TRP A 582 -16.77 -3.68 -5.60
C TRP A 582 -15.48 -2.90 -5.32
N GLY A 583 -15.27 -1.77 -5.99
CA GLY A 583 -14.03 -1.01 -5.86
C GLY A 583 -13.91 0.09 -6.89
N TRP A 584 -12.72 0.23 -7.47
CA TRP A 584 -12.37 1.40 -8.27
C TRP A 584 -11.57 1.02 -9.52
N ARG A 585 -12.06 1.43 -10.70
CA ARG A 585 -11.38 1.32 -12.00
C ARG A 585 -10.15 2.20 -12.15
N ASN A 586 -10.10 3.28 -11.37
CA ASN A 586 -9.08 4.33 -11.38
C ASN A 586 -8.17 4.26 -10.12
N PHE A 587 -7.96 3.06 -9.56
CA PHE A 587 -7.29 2.91 -8.26
C PHE A 587 -5.84 3.43 -8.26
N ILE A 588 -5.04 3.03 -9.25
CA ILE A 588 -3.65 3.51 -9.41
C ILE A 588 -3.25 3.61 -10.88
N LYS A 589 -2.57 4.71 -11.21
CA LYS A 589 -2.07 5.00 -12.56
C LYS A 589 -0.96 4.02 -12.94
N HIS A 590 -0.95 3.56 -14.19
CA HIS A 590 0.22 2.87 -14.77
C HIS A 590 1.47 3.74 -14.71
N PHE A 591 1.31 5.06 -14.81
CA PHE A 591 2.38 6.04 -14.66
C PHE A 591 3.04 5.97 -13.27
N ASP A 592 2.25 6.03 -12.19
CA ASP A 592 2.79 6.00 -10.83
C ASP A 592 3.41 4.65 -10.49
N LEU A 593 2.81 3.55 -10.96
CA LEU A 593 3.35 2.19 -10.79
C LEU A 593 4.81 2.07 -11.31
N ARG A 594 5.12 2.75 -12.42
CA ARG A 594 6.44 2.73 -13.06
C ARG A 594 7.41 3.78 -12.48
N ARG A 595 6.88 4.90 -12.00
CA ARG A 595 7.69 6.04 -11.54
C ARG A 595 8.20 5.87 -10.11
N ARG A 596 7.36 5.34 -9.20
CA ARG A 596 7.69 5.16 -7.77
C ARG A 596 8.10 3.72 -7.48
N ASN A 597 8.22 3.33 -6.21
CA ASN A 597 8.64 1.99 -5.81
C ASN A 597 7.45 1.03 -5.63
N TYR A 598 6.35 1.23 -6.36
CA TYR A 598 5.22 0.29 -6.35
C TYR A 598 5.57 -1.06 -6.96
N LEU A 599 6.34 -1.05 -8.04
CA LEU A 599 6.90 -2.24 -8.68
C LEU A 599 8.40 -2.33 -8.34
N LYS A 600 8.71 -3.09 -7.30
CA LYS A 600 10.07 -3.31 -6.80
C LYS A 600 10.36 -4.82 -6.90
N ASP A 601 11.45 -5.18 -7.56
CA ASP A 601 11.74 -6.56 -8.04
C ASP A 601 10.64 -7.12 -8.97
N ASP A 602 9.94 -6.22 -9.67
CA ASP A 602 8.71 -6.49 -10.43
C ASP A 602 7.56 -7.13 -9.62
N ASP A 603 7.63 -7.01 -8.29
CA ASP A 603 6.59 -7.43 -7.37
C ASP A 603 5.68 -6.23 -7.05
N LEU A 604 4.36 -6.45 -7.14
CA LEU A 604 3.32 -5.55 -6.64
C LEU A 604 2.82 -6.10 -5.30
N ILE A 605 2.83 -5.27 -4.25
CA ILE A 605 2.37 -5.68 -2.92
C ILE A 605 1.08 -4.92 -2.58
N ILE A 606 0.04 -5.68 -2.25
CA ILE A 606 -1.28 -5.17 -1.88
C ILE A 606 -1.59 -5.61 -0.45
N PHE A 607 -2.03 -4.66 0.38
CA PHE A 607 -2.60 -4.94 1.69
C PHE A 607 -4.11 -4.82 1.66
N ALA A 608 -4.78 -5.63 2.48
CA ALA A 608 -6.20 -5.48 2.71
C ALA A 608 -6.60 -5.77 4.16
N ASP A 609 -7.47 -4.91 4.67
CA ASP A 609 -8.09 -5.01 5.97
C ASP A 609 -9.61 -4.99 5.84
N PHE A 610 -10.31 -5.70 6.72
CA PHE A 610 -11.76 -5.72 6.79
C PHE A 610 -12.19 -5.73 8.26
N GLU A 611 -12.61 -4.58 8.78
CA GLU A 611 -12.79 -4.37 10.23
C GLU A 611 -14.16 -3.75 10.54
N ASP A 612 -14.82 -4.24 11.61
CA ASP A 612 -16.03 -3.60 12.14
C ASP A 612 -15.73 -2.19 12.66
N ILE A 613 -16.45 -1.21 12.13
CA ILE A 613 -16.39 0.19 12.56
C ILE A 613 -17.73 0.67 13.11
N THR A 614 -18.57 -0.25 13.59
CA THR A 614 -19.89 0.07 14.19
C THR A 614 -19.77 1.07 15.34
N SER A 615 -18.63 1.06 16.06
CA SER A 615 -18.34 2.01 17.14
C SER A 615 -18.29 3.48 16.67
N LEU A 616 -18.06 3.74 15.38
CA LEU A 616 -17.98 5.08 14.82
C LEU A 616 -19.33 5.65 14.38
N ILE A 617 -20.44 4.89 14.45
CA ILE A 617 -21.75 5.37 13.99
C ILE A 617 -22.20 6.59 14.79
N LYS A 618 -22.10 6.53 16.12
CA LYS A 618 -22.51 7.61 17.03
C LYS A 618 -21.32 8.11 17.82
N THR A 619 -20.74 9.20 17.37
CA THR A 619 -19.47 9.75 17.86
C THR A 619 -19.59 11.21 18.25
N GLU A 620 -20.64 11.90 17.81
CA GLU A 620 -20.82 13.32 18.08
C GLU A 620 -21.08 13.56 19.56
N VAL A 621 -20.43 14.60 20.09
CA VAL A 621 -20.55 15.03 21.49
C VAL A 621 -21.07 16.47 21.54
N PRO A 622 -21.84 16.85 22.58
CA PRO A 622 -22.32 18.22 22.73
C PRO A 622 -21.15 19.22 22.85
N ILE A 623 -21.23 20.32 22.09
CA ILE A 623 -20.25 21.40 22.15
C ILE A 623 -20.55 22.30 23.35
N VAL A 624 -19.54 22.60 24.16
CA VAL A 624 -19.66 23.47 25.33
C VAL A 624 -19.62 24.94 24.89
N SER A 625 -20.58 25.76 25.35
CA SER A 625 -20.53 27.22 25.15
C SER A 625 -19.44 27.81 26.04
N HIS A 626 -18.50 28.54 25.43
CA HIS A 626 -17.52 29.36 26.14
C HIS A 626 -17.93 30.82 26.00
N ASP A 627 -18.65 31.33 27.01
CA ASP A 627 -19.15 32.71 27.08
C ASP A 627 -18.02 33.75 27.26
#